data_AF-A0A960QIC9-F1
#
_entry.id   AF-A0A960QIC9-F1
#
_cell.length_a   1.000
_cell.length_b   1.000
_cell.length_c   1.000
_cell.angle_alpha   90.00
_cell.angle_beta   90.00
_cell.angle_gamma   90.00
#
_symmetry.space_group_name_H-M   'P 1'
#
loop_
_entity.id
_entity.type
_entity.pdbx_description
1 polymer ?
#
loop_
_entity_poly.entity_id
_entity_poly.type
_entity_poly.pdbx_seq_one_letter_code
_entity_poly.pdbx_strand_id
1 'polypeptide(L)' 'HAADDRVTCLSSTALFNALKLAGVPAELHIFATGGHGYGMRPTESPITRWPDLAEKWLREMQLLGGEPDPK' A
#
# COMPACT_ATOMS: atom_id res chain seq x y z
N HIS A 1 3.64 0.97 -3.93
CA HIS A 1 4.73 0.93 -4.94
C HIS A 1 5.75 2.02 -4.60
N ALA A 2 7.03 1.88 -4.95
CA ALA A 2 8.01 2.96 -4.83
C ALA A 2 8.24 3.67 -6.17
N ALA A 3 8.27 4.99 -6.21
CA ALA A 3 8.42 5.77 -7.45
C ALA A 3 9.84 5.66 -8.05
N ASP A 4 10.83 5.35 -7.21
CA ASP A 4 12.22 5.06 -7.60
C ASP A 4 12.45 3.58 -7.97
N ASP A 5 11.40 2.77 -8.06
CA ASP A 5 11.50 1.40 -8.57
C ASP A 5 11.86 1.44 -10.07
N ARG A 6 12.79 0.56 -10.49
CA ARG A 6 13.12 0.32 -11.90
C ARG A 6 11.90 -0.16 -12.70
N VAL A 7 10.94 -0.81 -12.04
CA VAL A 7 9.64 -1.17 -12.60
C VAL A 7 8.69 -0.03 -12.33
N THR A 8 8.02 0.47 -13.38
CA THR A 8 7.19 1.65 -13.26
C THR A 8 5.95 1.44 -12.38
N CYS A 9 5.69 2.42 -11.50
CA CYS A 9 4.49 2.49 -10.67
C CYS A 9 3.20 2.77 -11.47
N LEU A 10 3.32 3.11 -12.77
CA LEU A 10 2.18 3.38 -13.64
C LEU A 10 1.25 2.16 -13.82
N SER A 11 1.80 0.95 -13.69
CA SER A 11 1.00 -0.27 -13.67
C SER A 11 0.02 -0.29 -12.49
N SER A 12 0.47 0.17 -11.31
CA SER A 12 -0.37 0.26 -10.11
C SER A 12 -1.41 1.37 -10.22
N THR A 13 -1.08 2.52 -10.81
CA THR A 13 -2.06 3.60 -11.04
C THR A 13 -3.13 3.20 -12.04
N ALA A 14 -2.76 2.49 -13.11
CA ALA A 14 -3.70 1.98 -14.11
C ALA A 14 -4.70 0.98 -13.48
N LEU A 15 -4.22 0.06 -12.65
CA LEU A 15 -5.07 -0.88 -11.92
C LEU A 15 -6.02 -0.17 -10.95
N PHE A 16 -5.51 0.79 -10.16
CA PHE A 16 -6.33 1.56 -9.23
C PHE A 16 -7.44 2.34 -9.96
N ASN A 17 -7.11 2.98 -11.08
CA ASN A 17 -8.10 3.68 -11.90
C ASN A 17 -9.19 2.74 -12.42
N ALA A 18 -8.81 1.54 -12.90
CA ALA A 18 -9.78 0.54 -13.35
C ALA A 18 -10.72 0.08 -12.22
N LEU A 19 -10.18 -0.19 -11.02
CA LEU A 19 -10.99 -0.55 -9.84
C LEU A 19 -11.97 0.57 -9.46
N LYS A 20 -11.50 1.83 -9.47
CA LYS A 20 -12.33 2.99 -9.18
C LYS A 20 -13.47 3.11 -10.20
N LEU A 21 -13.18 3.00 -11.50
CA LEU A 21 -14.20 3.04 -12.55
C LEU A 21 -15.23 1.90 -12.43
N ALA A 22 -14.82 0.74 -11.91
CA ALA A 22 -15.70 -0.39 -11.64
C ALA A 22 -16.50 -0.28 -10.33
N GLY A 23 -16.31 0.79 -9.54
CA GLY A 23 -16.96 0.96 -8.24
C GLY A 23 -16.44 0.01 -7.15
N VAL A 24 -15.26 -0.59 -7.35
CA VAL A 24 -14.61 -1.45 -6.36
C VAL A 24 -13.82 -0.59 -5.37
N PRO A 25 -14.06 -0.72 -4.05
CA PRO A 25 -13.24 -0.02 -3.05
C PRO A 25 -11.77 -0.41 -3.17
N ALA A 26 -10.89 0.58 -3.22
CA ALA A 26 -9.45 0.38 -3.33
C ALA A 26 -8.69 1.55 -2.69
N GLU A 27 -7.45 1.29 -2.28
CA GLU A 27 -6.50 2.29 -1.77
C GLU A 27 -5.14 2.08 -2.44
N LEU A 28 -4.46 3.17 -2.82
CA LEU A 28 -3.16 3.12 -3.49
C LEU A 28 -2.16 4.07 -2.82
N HIS A 29 -1.01 3.53 -2.42
CA HIS A 29 0.14 4.28 -1.93
C HIS A 29 1.32 4.19 -2.90
N ILE A 30 1.81 5.34 -3.34
CA ILE A 30 3.07 5.48 -4.07
C ILE A 30 4.04 6.29 -3.21
N PHE A 31 5.10 5.65 -2.75
CA PHE A 31 6.14 6.28 -1.96
C PHE A 31 7.23 6.86 -2.87
N ALA A 32 7.83 7.99 -2.49
CA ALA A 32 8.90 8.59 -3.29
C ALA A 32 10.12 7.66 -3.43
N THR A 33 10.47 6.96 -2.35
CA THR A 33 11.65 6.07 -2.31
C THR A 33 11.35 4.74 -1.61
N GLY A 34 12.09 3.71 -1.98
CA GLY A 34 11.98 2.37 -1.39
C GLY A 34 12.56 1.26 -2.27
N GLY A 35 12.72 1.52 -3.56
CA GLY A 35 13.29 0.60 -4.53
C GLY A 35 12.42 -0.63 -4.82
N HIS A 36 12.97 -1.53 -5.62
CA HIS A 36 12.29 -2.74 -6.06
C HIS A 36 12.25 -3.82 -4.98
N GLY A 37 11.10 -4.47 -4.80
CA GLY A 37 11.00 -5.70 -4.00
C GLY A 37 11.35 -5.52 -2.52
N TYR A 38 11.11 -4.33 -1.96
CA TYR A 38 11.39 -3.98 -0.57
C TYR A 38 10.90 -5.03 0.46
N GLY A 39 9.67 -5.53 0.28
CA GLY A 39 9.05 -6.50 1.18
C GLY A 39 8.69 -5.89 2.54
N MET A 40 9.13 -6.50 3.64
CA MET A 40 8.82 -6.11 5.03
C MET A 40 10.06 -5.65 5.82
N ARG A 41 11.19 -5.43 5.15
CA ARG A 41 12.46 -5.09 5.82
C ARG A 41 12.32 -3.71 6.47
N PRO A 42 12.67 -3.47 7.73
CA PRO A 42 12.65 -2.11 8.29
C PRO A 42 13.67 -1.20 7.61
N THR A 43 13.32 0.06 7.37
CA THR A 43 14.24 1.10 6.88
C THR A 43 13.87 2.49 7.39
N GLU A 44 14.78 3.44 7.21
CA GLU A 44 14.53 4.86 7.49
C GLU A 44 13.58 5.51 6.47
N SER A 45 13.26 4.84 5.36
CA SER A 45 12.34 5.38 4.35
C SER A 45 10.88 5.26 4.83
N PRO A 46 10.01 6.24 4.54
CA PRO A 46 8.59 6.18 4.87
C PRO A 46 7.87 4.91 4.39
N ILE A 47 8.38 4.27 3.32
CA ILE A 47 7.84 3.00 2.82
C ILE A 47 7.81 1.91 3.90
N THR A 48 8.66 1.98 4.93
CA THR A 48 8.67 1.01 6.02
C THR A 48 7.34 0.85 6.75
N ARG A 49 6.46 1.85 6.68
CA ARG A 49 5.14 1.86 7.35
C ARG A 49 4.00 1.36 6.44
N TRP A 50 4.30 0.91 5.22
CA TRP A 50 3.25 0.38 4.32
C TRP A 50 2.40 -0.76 4.92
N PRO A 51 2.93 -1.65 5.80
CA PRO A 51 2.11 -2.70 6.40
C PRO A 51 1.03 -2.15 7.33
N ASP A 52 1.34 -1.09 8.09
CA ASP A 52 0.38 -0.44 8.99
C ASP A 52 -0.76 0.21 8.20
N LEU A 53 -0.44 0.81 7.05
CA LEU A 53 -1.44 1.38 6.14
C LEU A 53 -2.34 0.28 5.56
N ALA A 54 -1.75 -0.85 5.16
CA ALA A 54 -2.51 -2.00 4.68
C ALA A 54 -3.41 -2.59 5.78
N GLU A 55 -2.91 -2.73 7.01
CA GLU A 55 -3.71 -3.19 8.15
C GLU A 55 -4.89 -2.25 8.40
N LYS A 56 -4.64 -0.94 8.45
CA LYS A 56 -5.69 0.06 8.65
C LYS A 56 -6.77 -0.05 7.57
N TRP A 57 -6.38 -0.13 6.30
CA TRP A 57 -7.33 -0.29 5.20
C TRP A 57 -8.13 -1.59 5.31
N LEU A 58 -7.48 -2.72 5.63
CA LEU A 58 -8.17 -4.00 5.81
C LEU A 58 -9.19 -3.97 6.96
N ARG A 59 -8.91 -3.21 8.03
CA ARG A 59 -9.85 -2.98 9.13
C ARG A 59 -11.03 -2.10 8.71
N GLU A 60 -10.78 -1.03 7.97
CA GLU A 60 -11.84 -0.18 7.39
C GLU A 60 -12.76 -0.98 6.45
N MET A 61 -12.18 -1.92 5.70
CA MET A 61 -12.90 -2.87 4.86
C MET A 61 -13.59 -4.01 5.64
N GLN A 62 -13.47 -4.04 6.97
CA GLN A 62 -14.03 -5.07 7.85
C GLN A 62 -13.53 -6.49 7.54
N LEU A 63 -12.34 -6.61 6.95
CA LEU A 63 -11.70 -7.88 6.60
C LEU A 63 -10.84 -8.45 7.74
N LEU A 64 -10.45 -7.60 8.70
CA LEU A 64 -9.83 -7.98 9.96
C LEU A 64 -10.79 -7.64 11.11
N GLY A 65 -11.07 -8.60 12.00
CA GLY A 65 -11.93 -8.37 13.17
C GLY A 65 -11.19 -7.75 14.35
N GLY A 66 -11.88 -6.92 15.16
CA GLY A 66 -11.47 -6.42 16.49
C GLY A 66 -10.33 -5.39 16.49
N GLU A 67 -10.32 -4.44 17.44
CA GLU A 67 -9.31 -3.35 17.54
C GLU A 67 -7.84 -3.83 17.52
N PRO A 68 -6.90 -3.00 17.02
CA PRO A 68 -5.48 -3.36 16.92
C PRO A 68 -4.84 -3.67 18.29
N ASP A 69 -3.87 -4.58 18.28
CA ASP A 69 -2.99 -4.90 19.41
C ASP A 69 -2.26 -3.61 19.85
N PRO A 70 -2.44 -3.12 21.10
CA PRO A 70 -1.73 -1.96 21.59
C PRO A 70 -0.28 -2.37 21.88
N LYS A 71 0.59 -2.27 20.86
CA LYS A 71 2.04 -2.34 21.01
C LYS A 71 2.71 -1.07 20.52
#